data_AF-A0A7X5VRA0-F1
#
_entry.id   AF-A0A7X5VRA0-F1
#
_cell.length_a   1.000
_cell.length_b   1.000
_cell.length_c   1.000
_cell.angle_alpha   90.00
_cell.angle_beta   90.00
_cell.angle_gamma   90.00
#
_symmetry.space_group_name_H-M   'P 1'
#
loop_
_entity.id
_entity.type
_entity.pdbx_description
1 polymer ?
#
loop_
_entity_poly.entity_id
_entity_poly.type
_entity_poly.pdbx_seq_one_letter_code
_entity_poly.pdbx_strand_id
1 'polypeptide(L)'
;LRVLVRHCYDNVPYYRSAMERAKLTPDDLRTADDLPKLPLLTSEDIRNNYETLIARGSSPSSLYAGFTSGTTGAPLKLFYDRSAVIAKNAIHWRQKSAAGLQLGDRMAQFWGRILIPAEQSKPPFWRYNW
;
A
#
# COMPACT_ATOMS: atom_id res chain seq x y z
N LEU A 1 -3.59 -9.19 14.70
CA LEU A 1 -4.60 -8.14 14.41
C LEU A 1 -4.67 -7.06 15.49
N ARG A 2 -4.93 -7.39 16.77
CA ARG A 2 -4.94 -6.40 17.88
C ARG A 2 -3.71 -5.48 17.93
N VAL A 3 -2.51 -6.06 17.77
CA VAL A 3 -1.25 -5.31 17.70
C VAL A 3 -1.26 -4.28 16.55
N LEU A 4 -1.77 -4.67 15.38
CA LEU A 4 -1.87 -3.77 14.21
C LEU A 4 -2.87 -2.65 14.46
N VAL A 5 -4.05 -2.97 15.00
CA VAL A 5 -5.07 -1.94 15.29
C VAL A 5 -4.54 -0.94 16.31
N ARG A 6 -3.92 -1.41 17.40
CA ARG A 6 -3.32 -0.51 18.39
C ARG A 6 -2.21 0.33 17.78
N HIS A 7 -1.32 -0.27 16.99
CA HIS A 7 -0.29 0.48 16.26
C HIS A 7 -0.90 1.58 15.36
N CYS A 8 -1.94 1.27 14.60
CA CYS A 8 -2.64 2.24 13.75
C CYS A 8 -3.29 3.36 14.56
N TYR A 9 -4.00 3.02 15.64
CA TYR A 9 -4.63 4.00 16.53
C TYR A 9 -3.61 4.94 17.18
N ASP A 10 -2.47 4.39 17.60
CA ASP A 10 -1.43 5.16 18.27
C ASP A 10 -0.65 6.06 17.31
N ASN A 11 -0.36 5.58 16.10
CA ASN A 11 0.61 6.23 15.21
C ASN A 11 0.02 6.89 13.96
N VAL A 12 -1.19 6.54 13.51
CA VAL A 12 -1.75 7.05 12.25
C VAL A 12 -2.92 8.00 12.54
N PRO A 13 -2.79 9.30 12.25
CA PRO A 13 -3.81 10.29 12.56
C PRO A 13 -5.20 9.93 12.04
N TYR A 14 -5.32 9.47 10.79
CA TYR A 14 -6.59 9.08 10.19
C TYR A 14 -7.29 7.96 10.99
N TYR A 15 -6.58 6.88 11.33
CA TYR A 15 -7.18 5.74 12.02
C TYR A 15 -7.60 6.11 13.45
N ARG A 16 -6.82 6.94 14.14
CA ARG A 16 -7.22 7.50 15.45
C ARG A 16 -8.55 8.24 15.34
N SER A 17 -8.63 9.23 14.44
CA SER A 17 -9.84 10.04 14.28
C SER A 17 -11.05 9.25 13.77
N ALA A 18 -10.84 8.22 12.93
CA ALA A 18 -11.91 7.33 12.50
C ALA A 18 -12.48 6.51 13.66
N MET A 19 -11.62 5.93 14.50
CA MET A 19 -12.05 5.16 15.67
C MET A 19 -12.69 6.05 16.75
N GLU A 20 -12.14 7.23 17.02
CA GLU A 20 -12.70 8.19 17.98
C GLU A 20 -14.11 8.65 17.56
N ARG A 21 -14.34 8.94 16.26
CA ARG A 21 -15.68 9.25 15.73
C ARG A 21 -16.68 8.11 15.91
N ALA A 22 -16.20 6.86 15.79
CA ALA A 22 -16.99 5.67 16.04
C ALA A 22 -17.12 5.32 17.54
N LYS A 23 -16.52 6.12 18.44
CA LYS A 23 -16.44 5.86 19.89
C LYS A 23 -15.80 4.50 20.21
N LEU A 24 -14.75 4.15 19.48
CA LEU A 24 -14.02 2.90 19.62
C LEU A 24 -12.58 3.13 20.07
N THR A 25 -12.08 2.18 20.85
CA THR A 25 -10.69 2.03 21.24
C THR A 25 -10.17 0.66 20.78
N PRO A 26 -8.84 0.46 20.72
CA PRO A 26 -8.29 -0.86 20.38
C PRO A 26 -8.73 -1.98 21.34
N ASP A 27 -9.12 -1.65 22.59
CA ASP A 27 -9.48 -2.64 23.62
C ASP A 27 -10.91 -3.18 23.46
N ASP A 28 -11.70 -2.54 22.59
CA ASP A 28 -13.04 -2.98 22.18
C ASP A 28 -13.01 -4.12 21.15
N LEU A 29 -11.81 -4.49 20.66
CA LEU A 29 -11.59 -5.56 19.69
C LEU A 29 -10.90 -6.76 20.34
N ARG A 30 -11.69 -7.75 20.78
CA ARG A 30 -11.19 -8.91 21.53
C ARG A 30 -11.25 -10.20 20.73
N THR A 31 -12.21 -10.28 19.82
CA THR A 31 -12.55 -11.46 19.02
C THR A 31 -12.64 -11.10 17.54
N ALA A 32 -12.75 -12.11 16.68
CA ALA A 32 -12.97 -11.88 15.24
C ALA A 32 -14.34 -11.24 14.97
N ASP A 33 -15.34 -11.53 15.80
CA ASP A 33 -16.70 -10.99 15.68
C ASP A 33 -16.77 -9.49 15.97
N ASP A 34 -15.72 -8.91 16.55
CA ASP A 34 -15.62 -7.47 16.79
C ASP A 34 -15.15 -6.69 15.55
N LEU A 35 -14.62 -7.36 14.53
CA LEU A 35 -14.07 -6.69 13.34
C LEU A 35 -15.07 -5.83 12.56
N PRO A 36 -16.36 -6.21 12.43
CA PRO A 36 -17.36 -5.33 11.82
C PRO A 36 -17.57 -4.00 12.53
N LYS A 37 -17.09 -3.83 13.78
CA LYS A 37 -17.12 -2.54 14.49
C LYS A 37 -16.15 -1.53 13.88
N LEU A 38 -15.06 -1.98 13.26
CA LEU A 38 -14.05 -1.08 12.70
C LEU A 38 -14.62 -0.24 11.54
N PRO A 39 -14.34 1.07 11.49
CA PRO A 39 -14.72 1.90 10.36
C PRO A 39 -14.11 1.38 9.06
N LEU A 40 -14.92 1.28 8.00
CA LEU A 40 -14.44 0.92 6.68
C LEU A 40 -13.68 2.10 6.06
N LEU A 41 -12.55 1.78 5.41
CA LEU A 41 -11.75 2.74 4.65
C LEU A 41 -12.09 2.61 3.17
N THR A 42 -12.60 3.67 2.55
CA THR A 42 -12.88 3.68 1.11
C THR A 42 -11.74 4.26 0.29
N SER A 43 -11.76 4.02 -1.02
CA SER A 43 -10.84 4.68 -1.96
C SER A 43 -10.97 6.21 -1.92
N GLU A 44 -12.17 6.74 -1.69
CA GLU A 44 -12.40 8.18 -1.58
C GLU A 44 -11.80 8.75 -0.30
N ASP A 45 -11.96 8.05 0.83
CA ASP A 45 -11.29 8.41 2.09
C ASP A 45 -9.78 8.52 1.89
N ILE A 46 -9.17 7.54 1.21
CA ILE A 46 -7.73 7.55 0.94
C ILE A 46 -7.32 8.78 0.13
N ARG A 47 -8.07 9.12 -0.93
CA ARG A 47 -7.76 10.30 -1.76
C ARG A 47 -7.85 11.60 -0.96
N ASN A 48 -8.89 11.73 -0.15
CA ASN A 48 -9.17 12.95 0.60
C ASN A 48 -8.28 13.11 1.85
N ASN A 49 -7.63 12.03 2.31
CA ASN A 49 -6.92 11.99 3.59
C ASN A 49 -5.49 11.44 3.48
N TYR A 50 -4.86 11.49 2.30
CA TYR A 50 -3.58 10.81 2.06
C TYR A 50 -2.46 11.24 3.03
N GLU A 51 -2.46 12.50 3.49
CA GLU A 51 -1.46 13.01 4.45
C GLU A 51 -1.69 12.46 5.86
N THR A 52 -2.94 12.38 6.30
CA THR A 52 -3.29 11.89 7.64
C THR A 52 -3.22 10.36 7.75
N LEU A 53 -3.10 9.67 6.61
CA LEU A 53 -2.81 8.23 6.54
C LEU A 53 -1.33 7.89 6.73
N ILE A 54 -0.44 8.88 6.78
CA ILE A 54 0.97 8.68 7.07
C ILE A 54 1.17 8.58 8.59
N ALA A 55 1.88 7.53 9.03
CA ALA A 55 2.21 7.36 10.44
C ALA A 55 3.11 8.50 10.95
N ARG A 56 2.82 8.99 12.16
CA ARG A 56 3.63 9.97 12.89
C ARG A 56 5.08 9.47 12.98
N GLY A 57 6.03 10.39 12.82
CA GLY A 57 7.46 10.07 12.81
C GLY A 57 7.98 9.49 11.49
N SER A 58 7.12 9.23 10.50
CA SER A 58 7.57 8.90 9.15
C SER A 58 7.88 10.18 8.38
N SER A 59 9.11 10.30 7.86
CA SER A 59 9.43 11.39 6.93
C SER A 59 8.91 11.06 5.53
N PRO A 60 8.12 11.93 4.87
CA PRO A 60 7.68 11.70 3.50
C PRO A 60 8.83 11.42 2.52
N SER A 61 10.02 12.00 2.74
CA SER A 61 11.21 11.76 1.90
C SER A 61 11.79 10.35 2.05
N SER A 62 11.46 9.64 3.13
CA SER A 62 11.89 8.26 3.38
C SER A 62 10.89 7.21 2.86
N LEU A 63 9.75 7.65 2.36
CA LEU A 63 8.66 6.78 1.90
C LEU A 63 8.69 6.63 0.38
N TYR A 64 8.36 5.43 -0.08
CA TYR A 64 8.18 5.12 -1.49
C TYR A 64 6.72 5.37 -1.87
N ALA A 65 6.50 6.26 -2.83
CA ALA A 65 5.18 6.45 -3.42
C ALA A 65 4.86 5.30 -4.38
N GLY A 66 3.68 4.70 -4.21
CA GLY A 66 3.10 3.75 -5.15
C GLY A 66 1.73 4.22 -5.60
N PHE A 67 1.37 3.84 -6.82
CA PHE A 67 0.09 4.14 -7.43
C PHE A 67 -0.65 2.84 -7.71
N THR A 68 -1.93 2.77 -7.35
CA THR A 68 -2.78 1.66 -7.79
C THR A 68 -3.06 1.79 -9.29
N SER A 69 -3.16 0.68 -10.00
CA SER A 69 -3.40 0.64 -11.45
C SER A 69 -4.88 0.93 -11.81
N GLY A 70 -5.53 1.82 -11.06
CA GLY A 70 -7.00 1.93 -10.95
C GLY A 70 -7.76 1.74 -12.26
N THR A 71 -8.70 0.77 -12.28
CA THR A 71 -9.59 0.49 -13.41
C THR A 71 -10.62 1.61 -13.66
N THR A 72 -10.80 2.52 -12.69
CA THR A 72 -11.79 3.61 -12.70
C THR A 72 -11.16 4.99 -12.99
N GLY A 73 -9.95 5.04 -13.56
CA GLY A 73 -9.32 6.27 -14.08
C GLY A 73 -8.56 7.15 -13.07
N ALA A 74 -8.78 6.99 -11.75
CA ALA A 74 -8.08 7.76 -10.72
C ALA A 74 -7.21 6.86 -9.83
N PRO A 75 -5.89 6.75 -10.11
CA PRO A 75 -4.98 5.93 -9.31
C PRO A 75 -4.89 6.44 -7.88
N LEU A 76 -4.89 5.53 -6.90
CA LEU A 76 -4.67 5.88 -5.49
C LEU A 76 -3.18 6.02 -5.25
N LYS A 77 -2.77 7.17 -4.71
CA LYS A 77 -1.41 7.38 -4.22
C LYS A 77 -1.30 6.82 -2.80
N LEU A 78 -0.36 5.91 -2.59
CA LEU A 78 -0.07 5.26 -1.32
C LEU A 78 1.41 5.40 -1.00
N PHE A 79 1.76 5.42 0.28
CA PHE A 79 3.13 5.44 0.73
C PHE A 79 3.51 4.11 1.40
N TYR A 80 4.72 3.67 1.13
CA TYR A 80 5.29 2.45 1.70
C TYR A 80 6.63 2.78 2.32
N ASP A 81 6.88 2.31 3.53
CA ASP A 81 8.24 2.32 4.07
C ASP A 81 9.09 1.21 3.41
N ARG A 82 10.40 1.28 3.62
CA ARG A 82 11.35 0.32 3.06
C ARG A 82 11.05 -1.12 3.47
N SER A 83 10.63 -1.34 4.72
CA SER A 83 10.33 -2.68 5.24
C SER A 83 9.11 -3.28 4.55
N ALA A 84 8.07 -2.47 4.30
CA ALA A 84 6.88 -2.85 3.57
C ALA A 84 7.21 -3.24 2.12
N VAL A 85 8.09 -2.48 1.45
CA VAL A 85 8.56 -2.81 0.09
C VAL A 85 9.30 -4.14 0.06
N ILE A 86 10.20 -4.38 1.01
CA ILE A 86 10.95 -5.64 1.11
C ILE A 86 10.00 -6.81 1.37
N ALA A 87 9.09 -6.68 2.34
CA ALA A 87 8.12 -7.73 2.68
C ALA A 87 7.21 -8.05 1.48
N LYS A 88 6.72 -7.04 0.77
CA LYS A 88 5.93 -7.23 -0.46
C LYS A 88 6.71 -8.01 -1.52
N ASN A 89 7.97 -7.64 -1.77
CA ASN A 89 8.81 -8.34 -2.73
C ASN A 89 9.06 -9.80 -2.33
N ALA A 90 9.28 -10.06 -1.03
CA ALA A 90 9.44 -11.41 -0.51
C ALA A 90 8.16 -12.26 -0.69
N ILE A 91 6.98 -11.69 -0.42
CA ILE A 91 5.69 -12.37 -0.64
C ILE A 91 5.49 -12.70 -2.11
N HIS A 92 5.76 -11.75 -3.02
CA HIS A 92 5.69 -12.00 -4.46
C HIS A 92 6.63 -13.12 -4.91
N TRP A 93 7.86 -13.15 -4.40
CA TRP A 93 8.81 -14.22 -4.72
C TRP A 93 8.38 -15.57 -4.14
N ARG A 94 7.81 -15.60 -2.94
CA ARG A 94 7.22 -16.82 -2.38
C ARG A 94 6.10 -17.36 -3.28
N GLN A 95 5.21 -16.50 -3.78
CA GLN A 95 4.14 -16.89 -4.71
C GLN A 95 4.70 -17.43 -6.03
N LYS A 96 5.70 -16.76 -6.60
CA LYS A 96 6.39 -17.22 -7.81
C LYS A 96 7.05 -18.58 -7.61
N SER A 97 7.76 -18.75 -6.49
CA SER A 97 8.41 -20.01 -6.14
C SER A 97 7.42 -21.14 -5.95
N ALA A 98 6.27 -20.87 -5.32
CA ALA A 98 5.19 -21.85 -5.23
C ALA A 98 4.59 -22.23 -6.59
N ALA A 99 4.69 -21.37 -7.60
CA ALA A 99 4.32 -21.64 -8.99
C ALA A 99 5.44 -22.30 -9.81
N GLY A 100 6.56 -22.69 -9.18
CA GLY A 100 7.68 -23.37 -9.82
C GLY A 100 8.76 -22.46 -10.41
N LEU A 101 8.64 -21.13 -10.28
CA LEU A 101 9.67 -20.19 -10.73
C LEU A 101 10.83 -20.12 -9.75
N GLN A 102 12.05 -20.16 -10.26
CA GLN A 102 13.28 -20.01 -9.49
C GLN A 102 13.94 -18.66 -9.73
N LEU A 103 14.82 -18.28 -8.79
CA LEU A 103 15.68 -17.13 -8.98
C LEU A 103 16.62 -17.40 -10.16
N GLY A 104 16.63 -16.50 -11.15
CA GLY A 104 17.42 -16.65 -12.38
C GLY A 104 16.60 -17.12 -13.59
N ASP A 105 15.37 -17.59 -13.39
CA ASP A 105 14.48 -17.93 -14.49
C ASP A 105 14.19 -16.71 -15.38
N ARG A 106 14.16 -16.95 -16.69
CA ARG A 106 13.73 -15.93 -17.66
C ARG A 106 12.23 -15.72 -17.52
N MET A 107 11.83 -14.52 -17.12
CA MET A 107 10.43 -14.16 -16.87
C MET A 107 10.07 -12.90 -17.65
N ALA A 108 8.97 -12.96 -18.40
CA ALA A 108 8.31 -11.79 -18.96
C ALA A 108 7.08 -11.45 -18.12
N GLN A 109 6.83 -10.16 -17.88
CA GLN A 109 5.64 -9.69 -17.18
C GLN A 109 4.96 -8.62 -18.01
N PHE A 110 3.65 -8.78 -18.23
CA PHE A 110 2.83 -7.82 -18.98
C PHE A 110 2.05 -6.96 -17.99
N TRP A 111 2.33 -5.65 -17.98
CA TRP A 111 1.69 -4.68 -17.09
C TRP A 111 1.35 -3.41 -17.87
N GLY A 112 0.25 -2.74 -17.52
CA GLY A 112 -0.09 -1.41 -18.04
C GLY A 112 0.74 -0.27 -17.44
N ARG A 113 2.03 -0.50 -17.15
CA ARG A 113 2.91 0.53 -16.61
C ARG A 113 3.40 1.45 -17.73
N ILE A 114 3.25 2.75 -17.53
CA ILE A 114 3.89 3.76 -18.37
C ILE A 114 5.40 3.71 -18.05
N LEU A 115 6.18 3.08 -18.93
CA LEU A 115 7.64 2.96 -18.81
C LEU A 115 8.36 4.20 -19.35
N ILE A 116 7.71 4.90 -20.28
CA ILE A 116 8.23 6.02 -21.05
C ILE A 116 7.13 7.10 -21.07
N PRO A 117 7.47 8.39 -20.84
CA PRO A 117 6.48 9.47 -20.92
C PRO A 117 5.76 9.46 -22.27
N ALA A 118 4.47 9.77 -22.28
CA ALA A 118 3.65 9.75 -23.50
C ALA A 118 4.18 10.72 -24.57
N GLU A 119 4.93 11.74 -24.14
CA GLU A 119 5.53 12.77 -24.97
C GLU A 119 6.80 12.29 -25.71
N GLN A 120 7.40 11.17 -25.30
CA GLN A 120 8.61 10.65 -25.94
C GLN A 120 8.24 9.97 -27.27
N SER A 121 8.60 10.59 -28.39
CA SER A 121 8.32 10.09 -29.75
C SER A 121 9.47 9.33 -30.41
N LYS A 122 10.66 9.32 -29.80
CA LYS A 122 11.87 8.66 -30.33
C LYS A 122 12.35 7.51 -29.44
N PRO A 123 12.93 6.45 -30.01
CA PRO A 123 13.48 5.33 -29.24
C PRO A 123 14.68 5.77 -28.36
N PRO A 124 15.04 5.00 -27.31
CA PRO A 124 14.46 3.70 -26.94
C PRO A 124 13.16 3.82 -26.12
N PHE A 125 12.18 2.99 -26.44
CA PHE A 125 10.92 2.84 -25.68
C PHE A 125 11.04 1.83 -24.53
N TRP A 126 12.28 1.52 -24.13
CA TRP A 126 12.62 0.58 -23.08
C TRP A 126 13.64 1.22 -22.13
N ARG A 127 13.69 0.71 -20.90
CA ARG A 127 14.63 1.12 -19.86
C ARG A 127 15.15 -0.13 -19.16
N TYR A 128 16.44 -0.16 -18.84
CA TYR A 128 16.93 -1.08 -17.81
C TYR A 128 16.43 -0.57 -16.47
N ASN A 129 15.80 -1.46 -15.71
CA ASN A 129 15.35 -1.19 -14.36
C ASN A 129 16.20 -2.09 -13.46
N TRP A 130 17.13 -1.47 -12.72
CA TRP A 130 18.07 -2.14 -11.83
C TRP A 130 17.48 -2.22 -10.43
#